data_AF-A0A438ACW2-F1
#
_entry.id   AF-A0A438ACW2-F1
#
_cell.length_a   1.000
_cell.length_b   1.000
_cell.length_c   1.000
_cell.angle_alpha   90.00
_cell.angle_beta   90.00
_cell.angle_gamma   90.00
#
_symmetry.space_group_name_H-M   'P 1'
#
loop_
_entity.id
_entity.type
_entity.pdbx_description
1 polymer ?
#
loop_
_entity_poly.entity_id
_entity_poly.type
_entity_poly.pdbx_seq_one_letter_code
_entity_poly.pdbx_strand_id
1 'polypeptide(L)'
;MLDTTTTTLTMTPVWRDHLSYGDIVSFRFPLAEEASTGQPKARPCLVLDIETQDNQRYALLAYGTTSRRRSNVGYEIHVRRRDEYLPAGLDEPTRFVGARRLLVPLTHSGFAICRATGSAVLGRLDGAPFEDMNAVRGRIHAEADIAADRRSRRRGGLRRPRAMGQRLSLPAAPARKAVRQ
;
A
#
# COMPACT_ATOMS: atom_id res chain seq x y z
N MET A 1 -10.11 13.19 23.36
CA MET A 1 -11.52 12.86 23.66
C MET A 1 -12.37 12.73 22.38
N LEU A 2 -11.77 12.34 21.24
CA LEU A 2 -12.46 12.10 19.96
C LEU A 2 -12.36 10.63 19.51
N ASP A 3 -11.56 9.82 20.20
CA ASP A 3 -11.20 8.47 19.76
C ASP A 3 -12.33 7.46 20.01
N THR A 4 -13.02 7.57 21.15
CA THR A 4 -14.10 6.64 21.54
C THR A 4 -15.30 6.69 20.58
N THR A 5 -15.65 7.88 20.09
CA THR A 5 -16.77 8.08 19.15
C THR A 5 -16.48 7.48 17.79
N THR A 6 -15.25 7.64 17.27
CA THR A 6 -14.84 7.05 15.99
C THR A 6 -14.78 5.53 16.08
N THR A 7 -14.22 4.97 17.16
CA THR A 7 -14.23 3.51 17.40
C THR A 7 -15.64 2.95 17.39
N THR A 8 -16.59 3.64 18.03
CA THR A 8 -17.99 3.19 18.07
C THR A 8 -18.61 3.16 16.67
N LEU A 9 -18.39 4.19 15.84
CA LEU A 9 -18.94 4.24 14.48
C LEU A 9 -18.31 3.20 13.54
N THR A 10 -17.01 2.94 13.68
CA THR A 10 -16.34 1.88 12.91
C THR A 10 -16.87 0.48 13.24
N MET A 11 -17.55 0.27 14.36
CA MET A 11 -18.19 -1.00 14.73
C MET A 11 -19.71 -1.01 14.43
N THR A 12 -20.13 -0.36 13.35
CA THR A 12 -21.52 -0.34 12.86
C THR A 12 -21.58 -0.60 11.34
N PRO A 13 -22.77 -0.75 10.72
CA PRO A 13 -22.90 -0.91 9.27
C PRO A 13 -22.30 0.23 8.41
N VAL A 14 -22.10 1.43 8.99
CA VAL A 14 -21.50 2.60 8.31
C VAL A 14 -19.96 2.64 8.42
N TRP A 15 -19.33 1.55 8.88
CA TRP A 15 -17.88 1.48 9.11
C TRP A 15 -17.03 1.94 7.93
N ARG A 16 -17.49 1.76 6.68
CA ARG A 16 -16.76 2.18 5.48
C ARG A 16 -16.50 3.68 5.44
N ASP A 17 -17.40 4.47 6.01
CA ASP A 17 -17.29 5.92 6.04
C ASP A 17 -16.35 6.41 7.15
N HIS A 18 -16.14 5.58 8.17
CA HIS A 18 -15.35 5.93 9.35
C HIS A 18 -14.00 5.20 9.44
N LEU A 19 -13.73 4.24 8.55
CA LEU A 19 -12.47 3.50 8.54
C LEU A 19 -11.28 4.45 8.33
N SER A 20 -10.20 4.25 9.09
CA SER A 20 -8.98 5.04 9.00
C SER A 20 -7.75 4.17 9.28
N TYR A 21 -6.56 4.69 8.98
CA TYR A 21 -5.30 3.99 9.29
C TYR A 21 -5.20 3.67 10.79
N GLY A 22 -4.62 2.52 11.10
CA GLY A 22 -4.59 1.96 12.44
C GLY A 22 -5.80 1.11 12.82
N ASP A 23 -6.91 1.15 12.07
CA ASP A 23 -7.99 0.18 12.26
C ASP A 23 -7.54 -1.23 11.86
N ILE A 24 -8.07 -2.22 12.56
CA ILE A 24 -7.90 -3.63 12.25
C ILE A 24 -9.23 -4.15 11.73
N VAL A 25 -9.20 -4.78 10.56
CA VAL A 25 -10.36 -5.35 9.89
C VAL A 25 -10.21 -6.86 9.73
N SER A 26 -11.33 -7.57 9.69
CA SER A 26 -11.38 -8.97 9.26
C SER A 26 -11.48 -9.02 7.73
N PHE A 27 -10.47 -9.60 7.08
CA PHE A 27 -10.41 -9.68 5.61
C PHE A 27 -9.87 -11.04 5.14
N ARG A 28 -10.41 -11.54 4.04
CA ARG A 28 -9.97 -12.76 3.35
C ARG A 28 -8.76 -12.47 2.46
N PHE A 29 -7.58 -12.40 3.08
CA PHE A 29 -6.34 -12.03 2.37
C PHE A 29 -5.83 -13.20 1.51
N PRO A 30 -5.61 -13.01 0.20
CA PRO A 30 -5.17 -14.07 -0.70
C PRO A 30 -3.70 -14.41 -0.45
N LEU A 31 -3.45 -15.48 0.31
CA LEU A 31 -2.12 -16.06 0.50
C LEU A 31 -1.92 -17.24 -0.46
N ALA A 32 -0.74 -17.34 -1.08
CA ALA A 32 -0.42 -18.38 -2.07
C ALA A 32 -0.59 -19.81 -1.52
N GLU A 33 -0.36 -20.00 -0.22
CA GLU A 33 -0.50 -21.30 0.47
C GLU A 33 -1.97 -21.74 0.62
N GLU A 34 -2.95 -20.84 0.45
CA GLU A 34 -4.39 -21.12 0.60
C GLU A 34 -5.09 -21.38 -0.75
N ALA A 35 -4.37 -21.25 -1.87
CA ALA A 35 -4.92 -21.43 -3.22
C ALA A 35 -5.39 -22.87 -3.51
N SER A 36 -4.96 -23.86 -2.72
CA SER A 36 -5.31 -25.27 -2.89
C SER A 36 -6.56 -25.72 -2.14
N THR A 37 -7.13 -24.90 -1.24
CA THR A 37 -8.18 -25.34 -0.30
C THR A 37 -9.50 -24.56 -0.34
N GLY A 38 -9.69 -23.63 -1.28
CA GLY A 38 -10.95 -22.87 -1.43
C GLY A 38 -10.80 -21.36 -1.18
N GLN A 39 -11.84 -20.71 -0.64
CA GLN A 39 -11.78 -19.27 -0.31
C GLN A 39 -10.79 -19.00 0.84
N PRO A 40 -9.94 -17.95 0.74
CA PRO A 40 -9.01 -17.60 1.81
C PRO A 40 -9.70 -17.37 3.15
N LYS A 41 -9.04 -17.78 4.24
CA LYS A 41 -9.58 -17.60 5.59
C LYS A 41 -9.64 -16.11 5.94
N ALA A 42 -10.71 -15.69 6.63
CA ALA A 42 -10.78 -14.35 7.20
C ALA A 42 -9.75 -14.20 8.34
N ARG A 43 -8.93 -13.16 8.27
CA ARG A 43 -7.83 -12.90 9.21
C ARG A 43 -7.83 -11.42 9.59
N PRO A 44 -7.28 -11.07 10.78
CA PRO A 44 -7.00 -9.68 11.09
C PRO A 44 -6.05 -9.08 10.06
N CYS A 45 -6.41 -7.92 9.53
CA CYS A 45 -5.61 -7.11 8.63
C CYS A 45 -5.56 -5.68 9.16
N LEU A 46 -4.36 -5.11 9.21
CA LEU A 46 -4.15 -3.74 9.62
C LEU A 46 -4.33 -2.81 8.43
N VAL A 47 -5.14 -1.77 8.60
CA VAL A 47 -5.24 -0.66 7.66
C VAL A 47 -4.00 0.22 7.84
N LEU A 48 -3.07 0.14 6.88
CA LEU A 48 -1.88 0.99 6.86
C LEU A 48 -2.19 2.38 6.33
N ASP A 49 -3.13 2.49 5.38
CA ASP A 49 -3.53 3.76 4.81
C ASP A 49 -4.93 3.71 4.17
N ILE A 50 -5.51 4.89 3.95
CA ILE A 50 -6.73 5.08 3.17
C ILE A 50 -6.45 6.02 2.00
N GLU A 51 -6.75 5.56 0.79
CA GLU A 51 -6.66 6.36 -0.42
C GLU A 51 -8.06 6.62 -0.99
N THR A 52 -8.24 7.79 -1.62
CA THR A 52 -9.45 8.11 -2.38
C THR A 52 -9.08 8.33 -3.84
N GLN A 53 -9.69 7.56 -4.73
CA GLN A 53 -9.51 7.66 -6.19
C GLN A 53 -10.90 7.66 -6.83
N ASP A 54 -11.20 8.62 -7.71
CA ASP A 54 -12.49 8.73 -8.41
C ASP A 54 -13.72 8.58 -7.50
N ASN A 55 -13.70 9.26 -6.35
CA ASN A 55 -14.75 9.23 -5.33
C ASN A 55 -14.96 7.86 -4.64
N GLN A 56 -14.10 6.87 -4.92
CA GLN A 56 -14.06 5.57 -4.27
C GLN A 56 -12.92 5.52 -3.25
N ARG A 57 -13.21 4.98 -2.06
CA ARG A 57 -12.22 4.77 -1.01
C ARG A 57 -11.60 3.39 -1.11
N TYR A 58 -10.30 3.33 -0.84
CA TYR A 58 -9.46 2.14 -0.84
C TYR A 58 -8.71 2.05 0.49
N ALA A 59 -8.51 0.85 0.98
CA ALA A 59 -7.65 0.57 2.13
C ALA A 59 -6.40 -0.18 1.69
N LEU A 60 -5.24 0.30 2.15
CA LEU A 60 -3.98 -0.42 2.04
C LEU A 60 -3.86 -1.37 3.24
N LEU A 61 -4.13 -2.65 3.02
CA LEU A 61 -4.20 -3.66 4.07
C LEU A 61 -2.90 -4.45 4.18
N ALA A 62 -2.39 -4.65 5.40
CA ALA A 62 -1.36 -5.62 5.72
C ALA A 62 -1.95 -6.78 6.51
N TYR A 63 -1.71 -8.02 6.08
CA TYR A 63 -2.26 -9.18 6.78
C TYR A 63 -1.54 -9.44 8.11
N GLY A 64 -2.32 -9.89 9.10
CA GLY A 64 -1.83 -10.36 10.39
C GLY A 64 -1.44 -11.84 10.36
N THR A 65 -0.35 -12.17 11.04
CA THR A 65 0.09 -13.54 11.27
C THR A 65 0.57 -13.73 12.71
N THR A 66 0.26 -14.90 13.25
CA THR A 66 0.73 -15.37 14.55
C THR A 66 1.98 -16.24 14.40
N SER A 67 2.34 -16.56 13.14
CA SER A 67 3.55 -17.32 12.81
C SER A 67 4.81 -16.51 13.13
N ARG A 68 5.71 -17.13 13.89
CA ARG A 68 7.04 -16.61 14.21
C ARG A 68 8.07 -16.84 13.09
N ARG A 69 7.69 -17.52 12.00
CA ARG A 69 8.60 -17.82 10.88
C ARG A 69 9.03 -16.52 10.18
N ARG A 70 10.29 -16.47 9.74
CA ARG A 70 10.87 -15.33 9.01
C ARG A 70 10.45 -15.26 7.54
N SER A 71 9.51 -16.07 7.06
CA SER A 71 9.15 -16.12 5.63
C SER A 71 8.49 -14.85 5.08
N ASN A 72 8.36 -13.78 5.88
CA ASN A 72 7.64 -12.55 5.56
C ASN A 72 8.27 -11.34 6.28
N VAL A 73 9.49 -10.92 5.91
CA VAL A 73 10.19 -9.78 6.55
C VAL A 73 9.95 -8.48 5.78
N GLY A 74 9.78 -7.39 6.52
CA GLY A 74 9.71 -6.02 5.99
C GLY A 74 8.42 -5.29 6.40
N TYR A 75 8.57 -4.05 6.85
CA TYR A 75 7.47 -3.19 7.34
C TYR A 75 6.61 -3.90 8.39
N GLU A 76 7.26 -4.55 9.36
CA GLU A 76 6.57 -5.35 10.36
C GLU A 76 6.08 -4.48 11.51
N ILE A 77 4.81 -4.63 11.87
CA ILE A 77 4.23 -4.04 13.09
C ILE A 77 3.91 -5.19 14.04
N HIS A 78 4.39 -5.10 15.28
CA HIS A 78 4.23 -6.13 16.28
C HIS A 78 3.28 -5.68 17.38
N VAL A 79 2.23 -6.45 17.60
CA VAL A 79 1.30 -6.27 18.73
C VAL A 79 1.44 -7.50 19.62
N ARG A 80 2.29 -7.43 20.64
CA ARG A 80 2.75 -8.62 21.37
C ARG A 80 2.24 -8.67 22.80
N ARG A 81 2.16 -7.52 23.45
CA ARG A 81 1.81 -7.45 24.86
C ARG A 81 0.29 -7.53 25.00
N ARG A 82 -0.17 -8.15 26.08
CA ARG A 82 -1.60 -8.42 26.30
C ARG A 82 -2.43 -7.14 26.43
N ASP A 83 -1.83 -6.12 27.04
CA ASP A 83 -2.34 -4.76 27.15
C ASP A 83 -2.34 -3.99 25.81
N GLU A 84 -1.71 -4.51 24.75
CA GLU A 84 -1.78 -3.95 23.40
C GLU A 84 -2.81 -4.69 22.53
N TYR A 85 -2.72 -6.03 22.47
CA TYR A 85 -3.50 -6.78 21.48
C TYR A 85 -4.98 -6.93 21.88
N LEU A 86 -5.29 -7.08 23.17
CA LEU A 86 -6.70 -7.19 23.60
C LEU A 86 -7.48 -5.90 23.36
N PRO A 87 -7.01 -4.70 23.78
CA PRO A 87 -7.74 -3.46 23.49
C PRO A 87 -7.82 -3.17 21.99
N ALA A 88 -6.87 -3.66 21.19
CA ALA A 88 -6.89 -3.53 19.74
C ALA A 88 -7.89 -4.47 19.03
N GLY A 89 -8.65 -5.29 19.78
CA GLY A 89 -9.64 -6.21 19.22
C GLY A 89 -9.03 -7.49 18.65
N LEU A 90 -7.84 -7.88 19.11
CA LEU A 90 -7.18 -9.14 18.76
C LEU A 90 -7.28 -10.12 19.93
N ASP A 91 -7.38 -11.41 19.64
CA ASP A 91 -7.44 -12.46 20.68
C ASP A 91 -6.05 -12.97 21.10
N GLU A 92 -5.04 -12.75 20.27
CA GLU A 92 -3.67 -13.25 20.47
C GLU A 92 -2.60 -12.31 19.87
N PRO A 93 -1.33 -12.44 20.31
CA PRO A 93 -0.22 -11.68 19.73
C PRO A 93 -0.15 -11.80 18.22
N THR A 94 -0.19 -10.66 17.53
CA THR A 94 -0.27 -10.60 16.07
C THR A 94 0.85 -9.73 15.50
N ARG A 95 1.49 -10.21 14.44
CA ARG A 95 2.42 -9.45 13.62
C ARG A 95 1.75 -9.10 12.30
N PHE A 96 1.67 -7.83 11.96
CA PHE A 96 1.21 -7.38 10.64
C PHE A 96 2.41 -7.18 9.71
N VAL A 97 2.33 -7.70 8.48
CA VAL A 97 3.46 -7.67 7.54
C VAL A 97 3.19 -6.71 6.39
N GLY A 98 3.67 -5.46 6.51
CA GLY A 98 3.48 -4.42 5.49
C GLY A 98 4.21 -4.66 4.17
N ALA A 99 5.21 -5.55 4.13
CA ALA A 99 5.81 -6.02 2.87
C ALA A 99 4.81 -6.79 2.00
N ARG A 100 3.78 -7.39 2.61
CA ARG A 100 2.69 -8.10 1.94
C ARG A 100 1.39 -7.34 2.16
N ARG A 101 1.26 -6.25 1.42
CA ARG A 101 0.12 -5.35 1.47
C ARG A 101 -0.70 -5.37 0.19
N LEU A 102 -1.99 -5.12 0.30
CA LEU A 102 -2.94 -5.04 -0.82
C LEU A 102 -3.76 -3.77 -0.72
N LEU A 103 -3.86 -3.03 -1.82
CA LEU A 103 -4.81 -1.92 -1.94
C LEU A 103 -6.14 -2.49 -2.43
N VAL A 104 -7.20 -2.34 -1.63
CA VAL A 104 -8.53 -2.90 -1.95
C VAL A 104 -9.63 -1.86 -1.78
N PRO A 105 -10.64 -1.82 -2.67
CA PRO A 105 -11.78 -0.92 -2.48
C PRO A 105 -12.59 -1.34 -1.26
N LEU A 106 -13.14 -0.39 -0.49
CA LEU A 106 -13.95 -0.70 0.71
C LEU A 106 -15.25 -1.48 0.41
N THR A 107 -15.64 -1.57 -0.86
CA THR A 107 -16.77 -2.37 -1.36
C THR A 107 -16.40 -3.83 -1.65
N HIS A 108 -15.13 -4.23 -1.53
CA HIS A 108 -14.67 -5.58 -1.84
C HIS A 108 -15.37 -6.64 -0.96
N SER A 109 -15.81 -7.75 -1.54
CA SER A 109 -16.46 -8.88 -0.82
C SER A 109 -15.54 -9.65 0.13
N GLY A 110 -14.27 -9.22 0.23
CA GLY A 110 -13.23 -9.88 1.03
C GLY A 110 -13.33 -9.48 2.50
N PHE A 111 -13.92 -8.33 2.79
CA PHE A 111 -14.24 -7.89 4.14
C PHE A 111 -15.25 -8.86 4.77
N ALA A 112 -14.84 -9.50 5.86
CA ALA A 112 -15.67 -10.44 6.59
C ALA A 112 -16.48 -9.69 7.66
N ILE A 113 -17.75 -9.42 7.33
CA ILE A 113 -18.66 -8.66 8.20
C ILE A 113 -19.09 -9.52 9.39
N CYS A 114 -18.88 -9.01 10.60
CA CYS A 114 -19.43 -9.59 11.82
C CYS A 114 -20.94 -9.35 11.86
N ARG A 115 -21.73 -10.41 12.06
CA ARG A 115 -23.20 -10.32 12.11
C ARG A 115 -23.72 -9.45 13.26
N ALA A 116 -23.00 -9.43 14.39
CA ALA A 116 -23.43 -8.70 15.57
C ALA A 116 -23.29 -7.18 15.41
N THR A 117 -22.23 -6.72 14.75
CA THR A 117 -21.92 -5.29 14.58
C THR A 117 -22.29 -4.74 13.20
N GLY A 118 -22.45 -5.62 12.20
CA GLY A 118 -22.57 -5.21 10.81
C GLY A 118 -21.28 -4.60 10.24
N SER A 119 -20.15 -4.76 10.94
CA SER A 119 -18.85 -4.20 10.58
C SER A 119 -17.80 -5.28 10.32
N ALA A 120 -16.82 -4.95 9.47
CA ALA A 120 -15.60 -5.75 9.33
C ALA A 120 -14.51 -5.34 10.32
N VAL A 121 -14.67 -4.23 11.04
CA VAL A 121 -13.68 -3.70 11.98
C VAL A 121 -13.71 -4.53 13.26
N LEU A 122 -12.53 -5.00 13.67
CA LEU A 122 -12.27 -5.77 14.89
C LEU A 122 -11.88 -4.85 16.04
N GLY A 123 -11.13 -3.80 15.74
CA GLY A 123 -10.63 -2.83 16.70
C GLY A 123 -9.61 -1.91 16.04
N ARG A 124 -8.73 -1.31 16.83
CA ARG A 124 -7.77 -0.30 16.38
C ARG A 124 -6.49 -0.35 17.22
N LEU A 125 -5.35 -0.12 16.58
CA LEU A 125 -4.09 0.07 17.27
C LEU A 125 -4.09 1.39 18.06
N ASP A 126 -3.45 1.36 19.22
CA ASP A 126 -3.16 2.53 20.04
C ASP A 126 -1.73 2.43 20.61
N GLY A 127 -1.22 3.52 21.17
CA GLY A 127 0.10 3.58 21.80
C GLY A 127 1.25 3.19 20.88
N ALA A 128 2.24 2.47 21.44
CA ALA A 128 3.47 2.12 20.71
C ALA A 128 3.23 1.36 19.39
N PRO A 129 2.34 0.35 19.30
CA PRO A 129 2.02 -0.27 18.00
C PRO A 129 1.48 0.68 16.95
N PHE A 130 0.72 1.71 17.34
CA PHE A 130 0.22 2.73 16.43
C PHE A 130 1.34 3.66 15.94
N GLU A 131 2.28 4.03 16.82
CA GLU A 131 3.49 4.78 16.46
C GLU A 131 4.39 4.01 15.48
N ASP A 132 4.63 2.72 15.75
CA ASP A 132 5.37 1.82 14.86
C ASP A 132 4.71 1.72 13.47
N MET A 133 3.38 1.61 13.45
CA MET A 133 2.61 1.62 12.21
C MET A 133 2.78 2.94 11.45
N ASN A 134 2.76 4.09 12.12
CA ASN A 134 2.98 5.38 11.47
C ASN A 134 4.40 5.51 10.90
N ALA A 135 5.42 5.00 11.58
CA ALA A 135 6.79 4.94 11.06
C ALA A 135 6.86 4.07 9.79
N VAL A 136 6.19 2.91 9.80
CA VAL A 136 6.06 2.04 8.63
C VAL A 136 5.34 2.75 7.48
N ARG A 137 4.20 3.40 7.75
CA ARG A 137 3.42 4.16 6.78
C ARG A 137 4.26 5.26 6.12
N GLY A 138 4.96 6.05 6.92
CA GLY A 138 5.86 7.11 6.43
C GLY A 138 6.96 6.58 5.51
N ARG A 139 7.56 5.43 5.87
CA ARG A 139 8.57 4.78 5.02
C ARG A 139 8.00 4.30 3.69
N ILE A 140 6.79 3.74 3.69
CA ILE A 140 6.11 3.31 2.46
C ILE A 140 5.86 4.50 1.52
N HIS A 141 5.39 5.64 2.05
CA HIS A 141 5.20 6.86 1.25
C HIS A 141 6.52 7.39 0.69
N ALA A 142 7.55 7.52 1.52
CA ALA A 142 8.85 8.02 1.08
C ALA A 142 9.43 7.18 -0.08
N GLU A 143 9.32 5.86 0.01
CA GLU A 143 9.76 4.96 -1.06
C GLU A 143 8.89 5.06 -2.33
N ALA A 144 7.59 5.25 -2.18
CA ALA A 144 6.67 5.47 -3.30
C ALA A 144 6.99 6.77 -4.04
N ASP A 145 7.29 7.85 -3.31
CA ASP A 145 7.68 9.15 -3.87
C ASP A 145 9.02 9.04 -4.61
N ILE A 146 10.02 8.39 -4.02
CA ILE A 146 11.30 8.10 -4.67
C ILE A 146 11.10 7.29 -5.95
N ALA A 147 10.22 6.28 -5.93
CA ALA A 147 9.91 5.48 -7.10
C ALA A 147 9.16 6.28 -8.19
N ALA A 148 8.30 7.24 -7.80
CA ALA A 148 7.62 8.13 -8.73
C ALA A 148 8.60 9.11 -9.40
N ASP A 149 9.49 9.75 -8.64
CA ASP A 149 10.53 10.64 -9.17
C ASP A 149 11.50 9.90 -10.10
N ARG A 150 11.92 8.68 -9.75
CA ARG A 150 12.74 7.85 -10.66
C ARG A 150 12.01 7.54 -11.97
N ARG A 151 10.70 7.27 -11.93
CA ARG A 151 9.88 7.03 -13.14
C ARG A 151 9.75 8.29 -13.99
N SER A 152 9.54 9.46 -13.38
CA SER A 152 9.43 10.74 -14.12
C SER A 152 10.75 11.10 -14.81
N ARG A 153 11.89 10.97 -14.12
CA ARG A 153 13.23 11.21 -14.70
C ARG A 153 13.55 10.30 -15.87
N ARG A 154 13.22 9.01 -15.79
CA ARG A 154 13.39 8.06 -16.91
C ARG A 154 12.54 8.44 -18.13
N ARG A 155 11.31 8.90 -17.92
CA ARG A 155 10.43 9.37 -19.01
C ARG A 155 10.92 10.70 -19.62
N GLY A 156 11.47 11.60 -18.80
CA GLY A 156 12.04 12.87 -19.26
C GLY A 156 13.37 12.73 -20.00
N GLY A 157 14.21 11.76 -19.64
CA GLY A 157 15.54 11.52 -20.24
C GLY A 157 15.54 11.05 -21.70
N LEU A 158 14.40 10.61 -22.25
CA LEU A 158 14.26 10.31 -23.68
C LEU A 158 14.05 11.55 -24.55
N ARG A 159 13.81 12.73 -23.95
CA ARG A 159 13.88 14.01 -24.64
C ARG A 159 15.28 14.59 -24.51
N ARG A 160 16.28 13.94 -25.13
CA ARG A 160 17.48 14.68 -25.55
C ARG A 160 17.01 15.73 -26.56
N PRO A 161 17.24 17.04 -26.35
CA PRO A 161 17.03 17.99 -27.43
C PRO A 161 17.93 17.54 -28.58
N ARG A 162 17.33 17.22 -29.72
CA ARG A 162 18.05 17.15 -30.99
C ARG A 162 18.79 18.48 -31.08
N ALA A 163 20.12 18.46 -31.00
CA ALA A 163 20.94 19.60 -31.31
C ALA A 163 20.58 20.03 -32.74
N MET A 164 19.76 21.07 -32.84
CA MET A 164 19.42 21.74 -34.07
C MET A 164 20.53 22.75 -34.32
N GLY A 165 21.37 22.49 -35.33
CA GLY A 165 22.52 23.31 -35.71
C GLY A 165 23.83 22.59 -35.37
N GLN A 166 24.68 22.22 -36.31
CA GLN A 166 25.13 23.03 -37.44
C GLN A 166 25.12 22.21 -38.74
N ARG A 167 24.35 22.68 -39.72
CA ARG A 167 24.64 22.42 -41.14
C ARG A 167 25.93 23.19 -41.44
N LEU A 168 27.06 22.49 -41.47
CA LEU A 168 28.25 23.01 -42.14
C LEU A 168 27.93 23.09 -43.63
N SER A 169 27.84 24.32 -44.13
CA SER A 169 27.76 24.62 -45.55
C SER A 169 29.01 24.06 -46.23
N LEU A 170 28.84 23.02 -47.05
CA LEU A 170 29.88 22.54 -47.96
C LEU A 170 30.21 23.65 -48.98
N PRO A 171 31.48 24.03 -49.18
CA PRO A 171 31.85 24.93 -50.26
C PRO A 171 31.70 24.22 -51.60
N ALA A 172 31.14 24.93 -52.58
CA ALA A 172 31.00 24.47 -53.96
C ALA A 172 32.36 24.18 -54.61
N ALA A 173 32.41 23.09 -55.39
CA ALA A 173 33.56 22.65 -56.16
C ALA A 173 33.92 23.63 -57.29
N PRO A 174 35.20 23.74 -57.69
CA PRO A 174 35.55 24.17 -59.03
C PRO A 174 35.79 22.96 -59.94
N ALA A 175 35.08 22.96 -61.07
CA ALA A 175 35.32 22.10 -62.22
C ALA A 175 36.71 22.35 -62.84
N ARG A 176 37.38 21.30 -63.36
CA ARG A 176 38.34 21.43 -64.48
C ARG A 176 38.68 20.09 -65.16
N LYS A 177 38.20 20.01 -66.41
CA LYS A 177 38.81 19.51 -67.65
C LYS A 177 39.36 18.07 -67.72
N ALA A 178 38.61 17.25 -68.46
CA ALA A 178 39.15 16.16 -69.26
C ALA A 178 39.86 16.72 -70.51
N VAL A 179 41.06 16.19 -70.80
CA VAL A 179 41.69 16.26 -72.12
C VAL A 179 42.16 14.84 -72.45
N ARG A 180 41.64 14.29 -73.55
CA ARG A 180 42.15 13.09 -74.25
C ARG A 180 43.32 13.52 -75.16
N GLN A 181 44.36 12.72 -75.25
CA GLN A 181 44.61 11.77 -76.35
C GLN A 181 45.62 10.71 -75.89
#